data_AF-A0A708D4K0-F1
#
_entry.id   AF-A0A708D4K0-F1
#
_cell.length_a   1.000
_cell.length_b   1.000
_cell.length_c   1.000
_cell.angle_alpha   90.00
_cell.angle_beta   90.00
_cell.angle_gamma   90.00
#
_symmetry.space_group_name_H-M   'P 1'
#
loop_
_entity.id
_entity.type
_entity.pdbx_description
1 polymer ?
#
loop_
_entity_poly.entity_id
_entity_poly.type
_entity_poly.pdbx_seq_one_letter_code
_entity_poly.pdbx_strand_id
1 'polypeptide(L)' 'MMRVNGNTVTEEDCILSDRKQRIYDVHVGPDGYLYVLTDESDGQLLKVSPAATR' A
#
# COMPACT_ATOMS: atom_id res chain seq x y z
N MET A 1 -7.49 -4.38 -0.47
CA MET A 1 -8.48 -3.91 -1.47
C MET A 1 -9.55 -3.12 -0.72
N MET A 2 -9.78 -1.87 -1.09
CA MET A 2 -10.88 -1.10 -0.51
C MET A 2 -12.14 -1.31 -1.35
N ARG A 3 -13.24 -1.73 -0.74
CA ARG A 3 -14.56 -1.77 -1.39
C ARG A 3 -15.45 -0.68 -0.82
N VAL A 4 -16.17 0.00 -1.71
CA VAL A 4 -17.10 1.09 -1.37
C VAL A 4 -18.46 0.81 -2.00
N ASN A 5 -19.52 1.05 -1.24
CA ASN A 5 -20.90 1.07 -1.69
C ASN A 5 -21.47 2.47 -1.47
N GLY A 6 -21.69 3.22 -2.56
CA GLY A 6 -22.02 4.64 -2.49
C GLY A 6 -20.88 5.43 -1.82
N ASN A 7 -21.17 6.04 -0.67
CA ASN A 7 -20.19 6.78 0.14
C ASN A 7 -19.70 5.98 1.36
N THR A 8 -20.07 4.70 1.48
CA THR A 8 -19.71 3.85 2.61
C THR A 8 -18.58 2.90 2.23
N VAL A 9 -17.51 2.88 3.03
CA VAL A 9 -16.45 1.85 2.94
C VAL A 9 -17.01 0.57 3.52
N THR A 10 -17.11 -0.47 2.71
CA THR A 10 -17.68 -1.76 3.11
C THR A 10 -16.59 -2.76 3.49
N GLU A 11 -15.40 -2.65 2.89
CA GLU A 11 -14.25 -3.47 3.23
C GLU A 11 -12.97 -2.66 3.05
N GLU A 12 -12.05 -2.81 3.99
CA GLU A 12 -10.69 -2.29 3.92
C GLU A 12 -9.72 -3.45 4.16
N ASP A 13 -8.69 -3.54 3.34
CA ASP A 13 -7.70 -4.61 3.40
C ASP A 13 -6.32 -3.97 3.33
N CYS A 14 -5.55 -4.13 4.42
CA CYS A 14 -4.20 -3.62 4.54
C CYS A 14 -3.22 -4.60 3.89
N ILE A 15 -2.86 -4.34 2.64
CA ILE A 15 -2.02 -5.19 1.76
C ILE A 15 -0.56 -5.38 2.19
N LEU A 16 -0.10 -4.68 3.24
CA LEU A 16 1.27 -4.79 3.78
C LEU A 16 1.28 -5.21 5.26
N SER A 17 0.15 -5.66 5.81
CA SER A 17 0.00 -5.97 7.24
C SER A 17 0.99 -7.03 7.74
N ASP A 18 1.26 -8.04 6.90
CA ASP A 18 2.15 -9.15 7.24
C ASP A 18 3.59 -8.71 7.51
N ARG A 19 4.00 -7.55 6.99
CA ARG A 19 5.35 -7.01 7.18
C ARG A 19 5.58 -6.39 8.55
N LYS A 20 4.51 -6.05 9.29
CA LYS A 20 4.59 -5.42 10.63
C LYS A 20 5.52 -4.19 10.69
N GLN A 21 5.59 -3.43 9.60
CA GLN A 21 6.40 -2.23 9.46
C GLN A 21 5.50 -0.98 9.45
N ARG A 22 6.01 0.13 9.98
CA ARG A 22 5.28 1.40 9.94
C ARG A 22 5.57 2.08 8.60
N ILE A 23 4.50 2.54 7.95
CA ILE A 23 4.60 3.31 6.71
C ILE A 23 4.91 4.76 7.07
N TYR A 24 6.00 5.31 6.54
CA TYR A 24 6.34 6.72 6.66
C TYR A 24 5.68 7.55 5.57
N ASP A 25 5.84 7.12 4.31
CA ASP A 25 5.36 7.85 3.15
C ASP A 25 5.05 6.91 1.98
N VAL A 26 4.17 7.35 1.08
CA VAL A 26 3.72 6.60 -0.10
C VAL A 26 3.65 7.53 -1.30
N HIS A 27 4.38 7.18 -2.36
CA HIS A 27 4.38 7.88 -3.64
C HIS A 27 3.87 6.98 -4.77
N VAL A 28 3.06 7.55 -5.67
CA VAL A 28 2.66 6.88 -6.92
C VAL A 28 3.67 7.22 -7.99
N GLY A 29 4.31 6.21 -8.57
CA GLY A 29 5.24 6.39 -9.67
C GLY A 29 4.53 6.64 -11.00
N PRO A 30 5.19 7.31 -11.97
CA PRO A 30 4.66 7.48 -13.32
C PRO A 30 4.51 6.15 -14.08
N ASP A 31 5.11 5.08 -13.58
CA ASP A 31 4.99 3.71 -14.09
C ASP A 31 3.79 2.94 -13.49
N GLY A 32 2.99 3.58 -12.63
CA GLY A 32 1.78 2.99 -12.03
C GLY A 32 2.04 2.11 -10.81
N TYR A 33 3.26 2.06 -10.28
CA TYR A 33 3.59 1.35 -9.05
C TYR A 33 3.48 2.29 -7.82
N LEU A 34 3.34 1.69 -6.64
CA LEU A 34 3.47 2.41 -5.37
C LEU A 34 4.89 2.25 -4.84
N TYR A 35 5.46 3.35 -4.38
CA TYR A 35 6.76 3.43 -3.73
C TYR A 35 6.54 3.79 -2.26
N VAL A 36 6.88 2.87 -1.37
CA VAL A 36 6.53 2.95 0.05
C VAL A 36 7.81 3.03 0.87
N LEU A 37 7.94 4.07 1.70
CA LEU A 37 9.04 4.23 2.64
C LEU A 37 8.59 3.74 4.03
N THR A 38 9.42 2.92 4.69
CA THR A 38 9.18 2.50 6.09
C THR A 38 9.87 3.43 7.09
N ASP A 39 9.29 3.59 8.27
CA ASP A 39 9.72 4.56 9.31
C ASP A 39 10.82 4.02 10.26
N GLU A 40 11.50 2.96 9.85
CA GLU A 40 12.44 2.24 10.68
C GLU A 40 13.83 2.88 10.58
N SER A 41 14.70 2.73 11.59
CA SER A 41 16.04 3.33 11.59
C SER A 41 16.90 2.91 10.39
N ASP A 42 16.67 1.71 9.86
CA ASP A 42 17.19 1.23 8.58
C ASP A 42 16.01 1.09 7.59
N GLY A 43 15.41 2.24 7.27
CA GLY A 43 14.19 2.34 6.49
C GLY A 43 14.32 1.68 5.12
N GLN A 44 13.24 1.04 4.67
CA GLN A 44 13.19 0.32 3.40
C GLN A 44 12.34 1.10 2.40
N LEU A 45 12.81 1.15 1.15
CA LEU A 45 12.01 1.58 0.01
C LEU A 45 11.45 0.35 -0.70
N LEU A 46 10.13 0.16 -0.61
CA LEU A 46 9.42 -0.94 -1.24
C LEU A 46 8.78 -0.48 -2.54
N LYS A 47 8.90 -1.28 -3.60
CA LYS A 47 8.12 -1.14 -4.84
C LYS A 47 6.97 -2.13 -4.82
N VAL A 48 5.74 -1.64 -4.86
CA VAL A 48 4.51 -2.45 -4.78
C VAL A 48 3.79 -2.35 -6.12
N SER A 49 3.52 -3.51 -6.73
CA SER A 49 2.73 -3.61 -7.95
C SER A 49 1.25 -3.81 -7.63
N PRO A 50 0.34 -3.37 -8.51
CA PRO A 50 -1.03 -3.85 -8.48
C PRO A 50 -1.03 -5.39 -8.49
N ALA A 51 -1.92 -5.99 -7.71
CA ALA A 51 -2.14 -7.42 -7.81
C ALA A 51 -2.70 -7.71 -9.21
N ALA A 52 -2.16 -8.71 -9.91
CA ALA A 52 -2.75 -9.13 -11.17
C ALA A 52 -4.20 -9.57 -10.90
N THR A 53 -5.16 -8.85 -11.49
CA THR A 53 -6.56 -9.25 -11.45
C THR A 53 -6.68 -10.62 -12.13
N ARG A 54 -7.13 -11.62 -11.37
CA ARG A 54 -7.58 -12.89 -11.92
C ARG A 54 -9.08 -12.87 -12.09
#